data_AF-S0IW01-F1
#
_entry.id   AF-S0IW01-F1
#
_cell.length_a   1.000
_cell.length_b   1.000
_cell.length_c   1.000
_cell.angle_alpha   90.00
_cell.angle_beta   90.00
_cell.angle_gamma   90.00
#
_symmetry.space_group_name_H-M   'P 1'
#
loop_
_entity.id
_entity.type
_entity.pdbx_description
1 polymer ?
#
loop_
_entity_poly.entity_id
_entity_poly.type
_entity_poly.pdbx_seq_one_letter_code
_entity_poly.pdbx_strand_id
1 'polypeptide(L)'
;MPVRLIWKNRYMYTFENACKEDSEVILNDGAKKVFLNADGKNGAVSGELKAFLDYVAGRPSEDIFVKKLKRAVENAKKNREWRVLDIQGMSAWHGPERSGERVYDVVNA
;
A
#
# COMPACT_ATOMS: atom_id res chain seq x y z
N MET A 1 9.77 -16.59 9.86
CA MET A 1 10.87 -16.42 8.88
C MET A 1 10.97 -14.92 8.58
N PRO A 2 12.03 -14.18 8.94
CA PRO A 2 11.98 -12.73 8.88
C PRO A 2 12.17 -12.22 7.43
N VAL A 3 11.18 -11.44 6.97
CA VAL A 3 11.05 -10.82 5.63
C VAL A 3 12.09 -9.71 5.45
N ARG A 4 13.39 -10.04 5.45
CA ARG A 4 14.49 -9.07 5.53
C ARG A 4 15.21 -8.80 4.21
N LEU A 5 14.58 -9.08 3.06
CA LEU A 5 15.30 -9.01 1.77
C LEU A 5 14.79 -8.04 0.69
N ILE A 6 13.60 -7.44 0.76
CA ILE A 6 12.95 -7.15 -0.54
C ILE A 6 13.10 -5.70 -1.04
N TRP A 7 13.59 -4.76 -0.23
CA TRP A 7 13.43 -3.35 -0.57
C TRP A 7 14.69 -2.60 -0.19
N LYS A 8 15.40 -2.01 -1.18
CA LYS A 8 16.60 -1.15 -1.06
C LYS A 8 16.35 0.17 -0.29
N ASN A 9 15.50 0.10 0.73
CA ASN A 9 15.02 1.18 1.56
C ASN A 9 14.48 2.39 0.77
N ARG A 10 13.84 2.16 -0.38
CA ARG A 10 13.22 3.20 -1.21
C ARG A 10 11.81 3.54 -0.74
N TYR A 11 11.38 4.77 -1.01
CA TYR A 11 10.01 5.24 -0.75
C TYR A 11 8.95 4.56 -1.62
N MET A 12 9.29 4.21 -2.86
CA MET A 12 8.33 3.72 -3.84
C MET A 12 8.96 2.67 -4.74
N TYR A 13 8.16 1.66 -5.10
CA TYR A 13 8.47 0.63 -6.06
C TYR A 13 7.31 0.46 -7.02
N THR A 14 7.60 0.46 -8.32
CA THR A 14 6.63 0.22 -9.36
C THR A 14 6.93 -1.12 -10.01
N PHE A 15 5.90 -1.94 -10.16
CA PHE A 15 5.96 -3.25 -10.78
C PHE A 15 5.07 -3.28 -12.00
N GLU A 16 5.59 -3.94 -13.02
CA GLU A 16 4.87 -4.31 -14.22
C GLU A 16 4.87 -5.84 -14.32
N ASN A 17 3.89 -6.38 -15.03
CA ASN A 17 3.83 -7.82 -15.26
C ASN A 17 4.94 -8.20 -16.26
N ALA A 18 5.78 -9.16 -15.91
CA ALA A 18 6.82 -9.70 -16.80
C ALA A 18 6.52 -11.17 -17.12
N CYS A 19 6.90 -11.62 -18.31
CA CYS A 19 6.85 -13.02 -18.69
C CYS A 19 7.79 -13.84 -17.80
N LYS A 20 7.37 -15.06 -17.44
CA LYS A 20 8.11 -15.89 -16.49
C LYS A 20 9.26 -16.64 -17.18
N GLU A 21 9.03 -17.08 -18.41
CA GLU A 21 9.98 -17.80 -19.24
C GLU A 21 11.04 -16.87 -19.83
N ASP A 22 10.67 -15.61 -20.05
CA ASP A 22 11.55 -14.56 -20.58
C ASP A 22 11.30 -13.22 -19.84
N SER A 23 12.15 -12.91 -18.86
CA SER A 23 12.00 -11.72 -18.03
C SER A 23 12.26 -10.39 -18.76
N GLU A 24 12.81 -10.43 -19.97
CA GLU A 24 12.97 -9.22 -20.80
C GLU A 24 11.65 -8.82 -21.47
N VAL A 25 10.68 -9.74 -21.54
CA VAL A 25 9.35 -9.49 -22.10
C VAL A 25 8.42 -8.95 -21.02
N ILE A 26 8.12 -7.65 -21.10
CA ILE A 26 7.11 -6.99 -20.26
C ILE A 26 5.73 -7.11 -20.91
N LEU A 27 4.75 -7.57 -20.13
CA LEU A 27 3.35 -7.59 -20.54
C LEU A 27 2.81 -6.15 -20.49
N ASN A 28 2.76 -5.51 -21.67
CA ASN A 28 2.28 -4.14 -21.86
C ASN A 28 0.74 -4.03 -21.80
N ASP A 29 0.13 -4.64 -20.78
CA ASP A 29 -1.32 -4.58 -20.52
C ASP A 29 -1.78 -3.25 -19.89
N GLY A 30 -0.84 -2.35 -19.61
CA GLY A 30 -1.07 -1.08 -18.94
C GLY A 30 -1.22 -1.19 -17.42
N ALA A 31 -1.20 -2.40 -16.85
CA ALA A 31 -1.32 -2.62 -15.42
C ALA A 31 0.02 -2.32 -14.71
N LYS A 32 -0.03 -1.39 -13.74
CA LYS A 32 1.11 -1.07 -12.87
C LYS A 32 0.72 -1.22 -11.42
N LYS A 33 1.56 -1.87 -10.62
CA LYS A 33 1.39 -1.99 -9.16
C LYS A 33 2.41 -1.09 -8.47
N VAL A 34 1.95 -0.22 -7.57
CA VAL A 34 2.81 0.68 -6.81
C VAL A 34 2.80 0.25 -5.35
N PHE A 35 3.98 -0.07 -4.83
CA PHE A 35 4.20 -0.31 -3.40
C PHE A 35 4.92 0.90 -2.80
N LEU A 36 4.35 1.41 -1.71
CA LEU A 36 4.90 2.53 -0.96
C LEU A 36 5.45 2.03 0.37
N ASN A 37 6.63 2.49 0.75
CA ASN A 37 7.28 2.13 2.00
C ASN A 37 7.39 3.37 2.89
N ALA A 38 6.62 3.40 3.97
CA ALA A 38 6.59 4.52 4.89
C ALA A 38 7.93 4.73 5.64
N ASP A 39 8.72 3.67 5.80
CA ASP A 39 10.06 3.73 6.40
C ASP A 39 11.19 3.88 5.37
N GLY A 40 10.84 4.07 4.09
CA GLY A 40 11.79 4.34 3.03
C GLY A 40 12.65 5.58 3.33
N LYS A 41 13.90 5.56 2.89
CA LYS A 41 14.84 6.69 3.00
C LYS A 41 15.49 7.08 1.68
N ASN A 42 15.28 6.28 0.63
CA ASN A 42 15.95 6.42 -0.66
C ASN A 42 14.96 6.68 -1.80
N GLY A 43 15.43 7.33 -2.86
CA GLY A 43 14.65 7.61 -4.07
C GLY A 43 13.97 8.97 -4.05
N ALA A 44 13.80 9.54 -5.24
CA ALA A 44 13.13 10.82 -5.42
C ALA A 44 11.61 10.61 -5.49
N VAL A 45 10.89 11.29 -4.62
CA VAL A 45 9.42 11.36 -4.57
C VAL A 45 9.04 12.79 -4.18
N SER A 46 7.81 13.21 -4.48
CA SER A 46 7.32 14.54 -4.12
C SER A 46 7.31 14.77 -2.61
N GLY A 47 7.38 16.03 -2.18
CA GLY A 47 7.25 16.40 -0.77
C GLY A 47 5.92 15.95 -0.17
N GLU A 48 4.83 16.10 -0.94
CA GLU A 48 3.50 15.63 -0.55
C GLU A 48 3.44 14.12 -0.30
N LEU A 49 4.07 13.31 -1.16
CA LEU A 49 4.12 11.86 -0.97
C LEU A 49 4.94 11.50 0.28
N LYS A 50 6.05 12.20 0.57
CA LYS A 50 6.78 11.98 1.83
C LYS A 50 5.94 12.33 3.05
N ALA A 51 5.27 13.48 3.02
CA ALA A 51 4.39 13.90 4.11
C ALA A 51 3.24 12.91 4.33
N PHE A 52 2.68 12.36 3.24
CA PHE A 52 1.71 11.27 3.30
C PHE A 52 2.27 10.01 3.98
N LEU A 53 3.48 9.60 3.61
CA LEU A 53 4.14 8.43 4.21
C LEU A 53 4.44 8.62 5.69
N ASP A 54 4.86 9.82 6.09
CA ASP A 54 5.04 10.17 7.51
C ASP A 54 3.73 10.07 8.28
N TYR A 55 2.63 10.56 7.70
CA TYR A 55 1.29 10.43 8.28
C TYR A 55 0.87 8.97 8.47
N VAL A 56 1.05 8.13 7.45
CA VAL A 56 0.73 6.69 7.52
C VAL A 56 1.60 5.97 8.56
N ALA A 57 2.87 6.35 8.70
CA ALA A 57 3.76 5.85 9.75
C ALA A 57 3.45 6.37 11.16
N GLY A 58 2.41 7.21 11.33
CA GLY A 58 2.04 7.80 12.61
C GLY A 58 2.98 8.92 13.08
N ARG A 59 3.85 9.43 12.21
CA ARG A 59 4.75 10.55 12.53
C ARG A 59 3.99 11.89 12.42
N PRO A 60 4.26 12.85 13.31
CA PRO A 60 3.66 14.17 13.21
C PRO A 60 4.14 14.88 11.94
N SER A 61 3.21 15.51 11.23
CA SER A 61 3.52 16.31 10.05
C SER A 61 2.72 17.60 10.10
N GLU A 62 3.41 18.72 9.89
CA GLU A 62 2.81 20.06 9.83
C GLU A 62 2.25 20.42 8.46
N ASP A 63 2.41 19.51 7.49
CA ASP A 63 2.00 19.70 6.10
C ASP A 63 0.49 19.94 5.98
N ILE A 64 0.13 20.98 5.21
CA ILE A 64 -1.27 21.37 4.98
C ILE A 64 -2.06 20.24 4.29
N PHE A 65 -1.44 19.52 3.37
CA PHE A 65 -2.02 18.35 2.72
C PHE A 65 -2.35 17.27 3.75
N VAL A 66 -1.42 16.94 4.63
CA VAL A 66 -1.62 15.93 5.68
C VAL A 66 -2.72 16.35 6.65
N LYS A 67 -2.77 17.62 7.05
CA LYS A 67 -3.84 18.12 7.93
C LYS A 67 -5.23 17.99 7.29
N LYS A 68 -5.35 18.34 6.01
CA LYS A 68 -6.60 18.16 5.24
C LYS A 68 -6.98 16.67 5.14
N LEU A 69 -6.00 15.81 4.82
CA LEU A 69 -6.19 14.37 4.72
C LEU A 69 -6.64 13.75 6.05
N LYS A 70 -5.95 14.07 7.15
CA LYS A 70 -6.30 13.61 8.50
C LYS A 70 -7.74 13.98 8.86
N ARG A 71 -8.16 15.21 8.56
CA ARG A 71 -9.55 15.65 8.78
C ARG A 71 -10.54 14.85 7.94
N ALA A 72 -10.22 14.58 6.67
CA ALA A 72 -11.07 13.76 5.81
C ALA A 72 -11.20 12.32 6.34
N VAL A 73 -10.08 11.70 6.75
CA VAL A 73 -10.06 10.35 7.34
C VAL A 73 -10.88 10.30 8.64
N GLU A 74 -10.72 11.27 9.53
CA GLU A 74 -11.49 11.33 10.78
C GLU A 74 -12.98 11.54 10.55
N ASN A 75 -13.37 12.29 9.52
CA ASN A 75 -14.77 12.42 9.12
C ASN A 75 -15.31 11.10 8.55
N ALA A 76 -14.51 10.41 7.73
CA ALA A 76 -14.87 9.15 7.11
C ALA A 76 -15.07 8.04 8.17
N LYS A 77 -14.19 7.96 9.18
CA LYS A 77 -14.33 7.05 10.35
C LYS A 77 -15.60 7.27 11.17
N LYS A 78 -16.15 8.49 11.18
CA LYS A 78 -17.40 8.81 11.90
C LYS A 78 -18.64 8.32 11.14
N ASN A 79 -18.51 8.01 9.85
CA ASN A 79 -19.60 7.46 9.06
C ASN A 79 -19.89 6.02 9.52
N ARG A 80 -21.12 5.76 10.00
CA ARG A 80 -21.50 4.51 10.66
C ARG A 80 -21.58 3.31 9.72
N GLU A 81 -21.63 3.55 8.41
CA GLU A 81 -21.77 2.54 7.36
C GLU A 81 -20.61 1.52 7.34
N TRP A 82 -19.39 1.91 7.75
CA TRP A 82 -18.21 1.03 7.65
C TRP A 82 -17.96 0.13 8.86
N ARG A 83 -18.61 0.37 10.01
CA ARG A 83 -18.36 -0.43 11.23
C ARG A 83 -18.80 -1.88 11.12
N VAL A 84 -19.68 -2.21 10.17
CA VAL A 84 -20.22 -3.57 10.03
C VAL A 84 -19.27 -4.48 9.25
N LEU A 85 -18.45 -3.94 8.35
CA LEU A 85 -17.53 -4.73 7.51
C LEU A 85 -16.22 -5.11 8.22
N ASP A 86 -15.71 -4.27 9.12
CA ASP A 86 -14.45 -4.53 9.83
C ASP A 86 -14.52 -5.76 10.76
N ILE A 87 -15.67 -6.03 11.38
CA ILE A 87 -15.83 -7.15 12.33
C ILE A 87 -15.95 -8.51 11.61
N GLN A 88 -16.49 -8.55 10.40
CA GLN A 88 -16.58 -9.79 9.61
C GLN A 88 -15.32 -10.08 8.78
N GLY A 89 -14.52 -9.07 8.45
CA GLY A 89 -13.25 -9.26 7.73
C GLY A 89 -12.11 -9.82 8.59
N MET A 90 -12.08 -9.53 9.90
CA MET A 90 -11.00 -9.95 10.80
C MET A 90 -11.12 -11.41 11.29
N SER A 91 -12.30 -12.02 11.22
CA SER A 91 -12.53 -13.42 11.62
C SER A 91 -12.31 -14.44 10.49
N ALA A 92 -12.11 -13.98 9.24
CA ALA A 92 -11.93 -14.83 8.06
C ALA A 92 -10.47 -15.11 7.68
N TRP A 93 -9.49 -14.51 8.35
CA TRP A 93 -8.06 -14.80 8.09
C TRP A 93 -7.60 -16.04 8.85
N HIS A 94 -7.94 -17.22 8.32
CA HIS A 94 -7.19 -18.46 8.51
C HIS A 94 -6.84 -18.96 7.10
N GLY A 95 -5.64 -18.64 6.60
CA GLY A 95 -5.12 -19.31 5.40
C GLY A 95 -4.64 -20.72 5.74
N PRO A 96 -4.45 -21.64 4.77
CA PRO A 96 -4.58 -21.48 3.30
C PRO A 96 -5.46 -22.54 2.61
N GLU A 97 -5.92 -22.30 1.36
CA GLU A 97 -5.64 -23.18 0.20
C GLU A 97 -6.08 -22.51 -1.12
N ARG A 98 -5.37 -22.87 -2.19
CA ARG A 98 -5.39 -22.30 -3.54
C ARG A 98 -6.58 -22.80 -4.37
N SER A 99 -7.26 -21.90 -5.06
CA SER A 99 -7.67 -22.11 -6.46
C SER A 99 -7.94 -20.75 -7.10
N GLY A 100 -7.54 -20.60 -8.36
CA GLY A 100 -7.37 -19.32 -9.02
C GLY A 100 -8.60 -18.41 -9.02
N GLU A 101 -8.44 -17.25 -8.42
CA GLU A 101 -9.02 -15.98 -8.81
C GLU A 101 -8.35 -14.94 -7.89
N ARG A 102 -7.59 -13.99 -8.43
CA ARG A 102 -7.11 -12.87 -7.62
C ARG A 102 -7.70 -11.56 -8.10
N VAL A 103 -8.86 -11.30 -7.51
CA VAL A 103 -9.36 -9.97 -7.16
C VAL A 103 -8.27 -9.24 -6.36
N TYR A 104 -8.17 -7.94 -6.61
CA TYR A 104 -7.19 -6.99 -6.09
C TYR A 104 -6.95 -7.10 -4.58
N ASP A 105 -5.79 -7.61 -4.17
CA ASP A 105 -5.32 -7.54 -2.80
C ASP A 105 -4.51 -6.24 -2.60
N VAL A 106 -5.09 -5.28 -1.89
CA VAL A 106 -4.34 -4.17 -1.29
C VAL A 106 -3.57 -4.76 -0.11
N VAL A 107 -2.30 -5.08 -0.33
CA VAL A 107 -1.41 -5.53 0.75
C VAL A 107 -0.86 -4.29 1.44
N ASN A 108 -1.37 -3.99 2.65
CA ASN A 108 -0.72 -3.05 3.56
C ASN A 108 0.60 -3.66 4.04
N ALA A 109 1.70 -2.94 3.80
CA ALA A 109 3.01 -3.22 4.36
C ALA A 109 3.10 -2.74 5.81
#